data_AF-A0A2K9P4D5-F1
#
_entry.id   AF-A0A2K9P4D5-F1
#
_cell.length_a   1.000
_cell.length_b   1.000
_cell.length_c   1.000
_cell.angle_alpha   90.00
_cell.angle_beta   90.00
_cell.angle_gamma   90.00
#
_symmetry.space_group_name_H-M   'P 1'
#
loop_
_entity.id
_entity.type
_entity.pdbx_description
1 polymer ?
#
loop_
_entity_poly.entity_id
_entity_poly.type
_entity_poly.pdbx_seq_one_letter_code
_entity_poly.pdbx_strand_id
1 'polypeptide(L)'
;MLPDINGIEISKKIREFSFCSILFLSVRDDDIDKTLGLSCGGDNYITKPFSPCETIYRIKSQIRRQQYQSVNTLDNLKQLTVGCLSLDKESGRIYKSGKEVNLTGREFFLLSYLMENADKIISKDGYMNKYGENTVLFVTIQS
;
A
#
# COMPACT_ATOMS: atom_id res chain seq x y z
N MET A 1 -0.63 21.74 20.76
CA MET A 1 0.35 20.64 20.78
C MET A 1 -0.43 19.35 20.99
N LEU A 2 0.02 18.23 20.44
CA LEU A 2 -0.54 16.94 20.85
C LEU A 2 -0.28 16.79 22.36
N PRO A 3 -1.25 16.26 23.13
CA PRO A 3 -1.20 16.28 24.59
C PRO A 3 0.01 15.53 25.16
N ASP A 4 0.49 14.50 24.46
CA ASP A 4 1.42 13.53 25.04
C ASP A 4 2.80 13.50 24.37
N ILE A 5 2.91 13.83 23.08
CA ILE A 5 4.16 13.71 22.31
C ILE A 5 4.30 14.84 21.29
N ASN A 6 5.53 15.36 21.15
CA ASN A 6 5.86 16.34 20.11
C ASN A 6 5.78 15.72 18.71
N GLY A 7 5.04 16.34 17.79
CA GLY A 7 4.90 15.87 16.41
C GLY A 7 6.24 15.69 15.66
N ILE A 8 7.27 16.45 16.04
CA ILE A 8 8.63 16.32 15.48
C ILE A 8 9.31 15.01 15.95
N GLU A 9 9.10 14.60 17.19
CA GLU A 9 9.65 13.33 17.68
C GLU A 9 8.92 12.15 17.04
N ILE A 10 7.61 12.29 16.82
CA ILE A 10 6.82 11.30 16.07
C ILE A 10 7.36 11.14 14.66
N SER A 11 7.63 12.24 13.95
CA SER A 11 8.12 12.15 12.57
C SER A 11 9.47 11.43 12.51
N LYS A 12 10.38 11.73 13.45
CA LYS A 12 11.67 11.03 13.55
C LYS A 12 11.49 9.53 13.78
N LYS A 13 10.64 9.14 14.74
CA LYS A 13 10.33 7.73 15.02
C LYS A 13 9.71 7.02 13.82
N ILE A 14 8.77 7.66 13.12
CA ILE A 14 8.17 7.08 11.90
C ILE A 14 9.24 6.85 10.83
N ARG A 15 10.19 7.78 10.68
CA ARG A 15 11.28 7.66 9.69
C ARG A 15 12.25 6.52 9.98
N GLU A 16 12.30 6.00 11.20
CA GLU A 16 13.10 4.82 11.53
C GLU A 16 12.58 3.54 10.86
N PHE A 17 11.28 3.46 10.56
CA PHE A 17 10.65 2.26 9.98
C PHE A 17 9.81 2.51 8.72
N SER A 18 9.58 3.76 8.32
CA SER A 18 8.69 4.09 7.21
C SER A 18 9.09 5.36 6.44
N PHE A 19 9.01 5.24 5.11
CA PHE A 19 9.09 6.36 4.17
C PHE A 19 7.71 6.89 3.76
N CYS A 20 6.67 6.66 4.59
CA CYS A 20 5.34 7.17 4.30
C CYS A 20 5.32 8.69 4.26
N SER A 21 4.33 9.23 3.55
CA SER A 21 4.14 10.67 3.41
C SER A 21 3.67 11.30 4.74
N ILE A 22 4.41 12.29 5.25
CA ILE A 22 4.11 13.01 6.51
C ILE A 22 3.73 14.46 6.20
N LEU A 23 2.52 14.85 6.60
CA LEU A 23 2.02 16.23 6.53
C LEU A 23 1.84 16.77 7.94
N PHE A 24 2.55 17.85 8.27
CA PHE A 24 2.36 18.57 9.52
C PHE A 24 1.18 19.54 9.42
N LEU A 25 0.37 19.57 10.48
CA LEU A 25 -0.74 20.50 10.63
C LEU A 25 -0.66 21.22 11.97
N SER A 26 -0.39 22.53 11.96
CA SER A 26 0.00 23.26 13.16
C SER A 26 -0.69 24.61 13.26
N VAL A 27 -0.90 25.12 14.47
CA VAL A 27 -1.28 26.54 14.70
C VAL A 27 -0.07 27.47 14.72
N ARG A 28 1.14 26.91 14.75
CA ARG A 28 2.39 27.69 14.75
C ARG A 28 2.79 28.00 13.31
N ASP A 29 2.98 29.27 13.03
CA ASP A 29 3.29 29.79 11.70
C ASP A 29 4.74 30.28 11.54
N ASP A 30 5.54 30.16 12.59
CA ASP A 30 6.92 30.63 12.57
C ASP A 30 7.77 29.81 11.58
N ASP A 31 8.63 30.51 10.83
CA ASP A 31 9.52 29.89 9.84
C ASP A 31 10.47 28.85 10.45
N ILE A 32 10.80 29.02 11.73
CA ILE A 32 11.60 28.07 12.51
C ILE A 32 10.85 26.76 12.66
N ASP A 33 9.57 26.78 13.04
CA ASP A 33 8.76 25.56 13.21
C ASP A 33 8.53 24.85 11.87
N LYS A 34 8.29 25.62 10.79
CA LYS A 34 8.14 25.08 9.43
C LYS A 34 9.41 24.37 8.98
N THR A 35 10.55 25.05 9.08
CA THR A 35 11.87 24.50 8.70
C THR A 35 12.21 23.28 9.54
N LEU A 36 11.93 23.33 10.85
CA LEU A 36 12.20 22.21 11.76
C LEU A 36 11.32 20.99 11.44
N GLY A 37 10.03 21.17 11.17
CA GLY A 37 9.13 20.08 10.78
C GLY A 37 9.57 19.41 9.48
N LEU A 38 9.92 20.19 8.47
CA LEU A 38 10.38 19.66 7.17
C LEU A 38 11.73 18.95 7.28
N SER A 39 12.71 19.54 7.97
CA SER A 39 14.04 18.93 8.17
C SER A 39 14.01 17.65 8.99
N CYS A 40 13.01 17.47 9.87
CA CYS A 40 12.82 16.26 10.67
C CYS A 40 12.02 15.15 9.95
N GLY A 41 11.97 15.20 8.61
CA GLY A 41 11.36 14.18 7.77
C GLY A 41 9.91 14.46 7.38
N GLY A 42 9.40 15.68 7.61
CA GLY A 42 8.13 16.12 7.05
C GLY A 42 8.22 16.39 5.55
N ASP A 43 7.21 15.99 4.81
CA ASP A 43 7.10 16.28 3.37
C ASP A 43 6.35 17.59 3.09
N ASN A 44 5.51 18.02 4.04
CA ASN A 44 4.71 19.23 3.92
C ASN A 44 4.34 19.75 5.32
N TYR A 45 4.09 21.05 5.42
CA TYR A 45 3.69 21.74 6.63
C TYR A 45 2.58 22.75 6.30
N ILE A 46 1.45 22.65 6.99
CA ILE A 46 0.29 23.53 6.82
C ILE A 46 -0.04 24.20 8.16
N THR A 47 -0.09 25.53 8.13
CA THR A 47 -0.53 26.34 9.27
C THR A 47 -2.06 26.44 9.29
N LYS A 48 -2.67 26.41 10.48
CA LYS A 48 -4.08 26.68 10.72
C LYS A 48 -4.31 28.19 10.92
N PRO A 49 -5.41 28.77 10.41
CA PRO A 49 -6.48 28.12 9.65
C PRO A 49 -6.06 27.84 8.19
N PHE A 50 -6.53 26.73 7.63
CA PHE A 50 -6.19 26.29 6.27
C PHE A 50 -7.43 26.09 5.41
N SER A 51 -7.25 26.15 4.09
CA SER A 51 -8.29 25.78 3.13
C SER A 51 -8.39 24.26 2.99
N PRO A 52 -9.60 23.66 3.15
CA PRO A 52 -9.81 22.24 2.91
C PRO A 52 -9.44 21.83 1.49
N CYS A 53 -9.80 22.64 0.49
CA CYS A 53 -9.47 22.40 -0.91
C CYS A 53 -7.95 22.36 -1.12
N GLU A 54 -7.22 23.34 -0.58
CA GLU A 54 -5.76 23.39 -0.69
C GLU A 54 -5.12 22.13 -0.08
N THR A 55 -5.59 21.72 1.09
CA THR A 55 -5.08 20.53 1.79
C THR A 55 -5.31 19.26 0.99
N ILE A 56 -6.50 19.10 0.38
CA ILE A 56 -6.81 17.99 -0.51
C ILE A 56 -5.84 17.95 -1.70
N TYR A 57 -5.58 19.09 -2.33
CA TYR A 57 -4.67 19.15 -3.48
C TYR A 57 -3.21 18.92 -3.08
N ARG A 58 -2.78 19.34 -1.88
CA ARG A 58 -1.46 19.01 -1.32
C ARG A 58 -1.30 17.51 -1.11
N ILE A 59 -2.30 16.86 -0.50
CA ILE A 59 -2.32 15.40 -0.30
C ILE A 59 -2.30 14.67 -1.65
N LYS A 60 -3.17 15.05 -2.60
CA LYS A 60 -3.20 14.47 -3.95
C LYS A 60 -1.86 14.60 -4.68
N SER A 61 -1.23 15.77 -4.59
CA SER A 61 0.09 16.04 -5.19
C SER A 61 1.17 15.11 -4.63
N GLN A 62 1.11 14.83 -3.33
CA GLN A 62 2.05 13.97 -2.64
C GLN A 62 1.87 12.49 -3.01
N ILE A 63 0.63 11.99 -3.03
CA ILE A 63 0.31 10.62 -3.48
C ILE A 63 0.74 10.42 -4.95
N ARG A 64 0.48 11.39 -5.82
CA ARG A 64 0.88 11.33 -7.23
C ARG A 64 2.40 11.19 -7.40
N ARG A 65 3.21 11.87 -6.57
CA ARG A 65 4.68 11.72 -6.60
C ARG A 65 5.12 10.31 -6.20
N GLN A 66 4.47 9.72 -5.20
CA GLN A 66 4.75 8.33 -4.81
C GLN A 66 4.41 7.36 -5.96
N GLN A 67 3.29 7.60 -6.65
CA GLN A 67 2.91 6.80 -7.81
C GLN A 67 3.94 6.90 -8.94
N TYR A 68 4.49 8.09 -9.24
CA TYR A 68 5.55 8.21 -10.25
C TYR A 68 6.80 7.40 -9.91
N GLN A 69 7.14 7.28 -8.63
CA GLN A 69 8.24 6.40 -8.21
C GLN A 69 7.89 4.92 -8.41
N SER A 70 6.62 4.54 -8.26
CA SER A 70 6.11 3.19 -8.57
C SER A 70 6.00 2.88 -10.07
N VAL A 71 5.87 3.89 -10.94
CA VAL A 71 5.75 3.68 -12.40
C VAL A 71 7.05 3.12 -13.00
N ASN A 72 8.22 3.47 -12.45
CA ASN A 72 9.48 2.83 -12.83
C ASN A 72 9.61 1.38 -12.37
N THR A 73 8.73 0.91 -11.48
CA THR A 73 8.61 -0.49 -11.06
C THR A 73 7.48 -1.24 -11.78
N LEU A 74 6.52 -0.52 -12.37
CA LEU A 74 5.32 -1.11 -12.99
C LEU A 74 5.59 -1.86 -14.30
N ASP A 75 6.66 -1.54 -15.03
CA ASP A 75 7.05 -2.36 -16.19
C ASP A 75 7.59 -3.75 -15.79
N ASN A 76 7.99 -3.95 -14.53
CA ASN A 76 8.35 -5.26 -13.97
C ASN A 76 7.23 -5.93 -13.14
N LEU A 77 6.07 -5.29 -12.94
CA LEU A 77 4.98 -5.79 -12.07
C LEU A 77 3.71 -6.24 -12.79
N LYS A 78 3.68 -6.16 -14.13
CA LYS A 78 2.51 -6.59 -14.93
C LYS A 78 2.24 -8.09 -14.79
N GLN A 79 3.30 -8.87 -14.56
CA GLN A 79 3.22 -10.32 -14.43
C GLN A 79 3.91 -10.79 -13.15
N LEU A 80 3.15 -11.45 -12.27
CA LEU A 80 3.68 -12.09 -11.07
C LEU A 80 3.94 -13.58 -11.38
N THR A 81 5.18 -14.03 -11.28
CA THR A 81 5.54 -15.44 -11.54
C THR A 81 5.96 -16.14 -10.26
N VAL A 82 5.32 -17.28 -9.96
CA VAL A 82 5.65 -18.15 -8.83
C VAL A 82 5.77 -19.58 -9.35
N GLY A 83 6.99 -20.10 -9.42
CA GLY A 83 7.26 -21.41 -10.02
C GLY A 83 6.77 -21.50 -11.46
N CYS A 84 5.84 -22.42 -11.73
CA CYS A 84 5.22 -22.58 -13.05
C CYS A 84 3.96 -21.73 -13.27
N LEU A 85 3.52 -20.96 -12.27
CA LEU A 85 2.34 -20.11 -12.37
C LEU A 85 2.75 -18.69 -12.73
N SER A 86 2.02 -18.06 -13.64
CA SER A 86 2.11 -16.63 -13.89
C SER A 86 0.73 -15.96 -13.81
N LEU A 87 0.65 -14.87 -13.07
CA LEU A 87 -0.54 -14.05 -12.88
C LEU A 87 -0.35 -12.77 -13.66
N ASP A 88 -1.25 -12.51 -14.60
CA ASP A 88 -1.41 -11.20 -15.22
C ASP A 88 -2.46 -10.42 -14.43
N LYS A 89 -2.01 -9.38 -13.73
CA LYS A 89 -2.88 -8.58 -12.86
C LYS A 89 -3.81 -7.66 -13.64
N GLU A 90 -3.48 -7.33 -14.89
CA GLU A 90 -4.27 -6.41 -15.71
C GLU A 90 -5.42 -7.16 -16.38
N SER A 91 -5.14 -8.33 -16.96
CA SER A 91 -6.17 -9.15 -17.58
C SER A 91 -6.97 -10.02 -16.60
N GLY A 92 -6.48 -10.15 -15.35
CA GLY A 92 -7.11 -11.01 -14.34
C GLY A 92 -7.02 -12.49 -14.69
N ARG A 93 -5.91 -12.90 -15.32
CA ARG A 93 -5.70 -14.27 -15.82
C ARG A 93 -4.51 -14.92 -15.14
N ILE A 94 -4.62 -16.23 -14.93
CA ILE A 94 -3.53 -17.06 -14.41
C ILE A 94 -3.17 -18.11 -15.45
N TYR A 95 -1.87 -18.29 -15.66
CA TYR A 95 -1.31 -19.27 -16.57
C TYR A 95 -0.49 -20.28 -15.79
N LYS A 96 -0.58 -21.56 -16.16
CA LYS A 96 0.31 -22.63 -15.69
C LYS A 96 1.17 -23.09 -16.86
N SER A 97 2.48 -22.89 -16.75
CA SER A 97 3.45 -23.18 -17.81
C SER A 97 3.06 -22.57 -19.16
N GLY A 98 2.54 -21.33 -19.13
CA GLY A 98 2.12 -20.58 -20.32
C GLY A 98 0.72 -20.92 -20.86
N LYS A 99 -0.02 -21.86 -20.26
CA LYS A 99 -1.41 -22.16 -20.63
C LYS A 99 -2.37 -21.50 -19.64
N GLU A 100 -3.36 -20.76 -20.16
CA GLU A 100 -4.38 -20.11 -19.34
C GLU A 100 -5.20 -21.16 -18.57
N VAL A 101 -5.40 -20.91 -17.28
CA VAL A 101 -6.21 -21.73 -16.40
C VAL A 101 -7.54 -21.02 -16.19
N ASN A 102 -8.64 -21.65 -16.61
CA ASN A 102 -9.98 -21.13 -16.35
C ASN A 102 -10.30 -21.32 -14.87
N LEU A 103 -10.41 -20.20 -14.15
CA LEU A 103 -10.75 -20.17 -12.74
C LEU A 103 -12.07 -19.43 -12.53
N THR A 104 -12.86 -19.87 -11.57
CA THR A 104 -13.95 -19.04 -11.05
C THR A 104 -13.37 -17.82 -10.34
N GLY A 105 -14.15 -16.73 -10.21
CA GLY A 105 -13.67 -15.51 -9.56
C GLY A 105 -13.10 -15.76 -8.16
N ARG A 106 -13.68 -16.71 -7.41
CA ARG A 106 -13.20 -17.08 -6.06
C ARG A 106 -11.84 -17.79 -6.09
N GLU A 107 -11.67 -18.75 -6.99
CA GLU A 107 -10.41 -19.48 -7.15
C GLU A 107 -9.30 -18.55 -7.63
N PHE A 108 -9.63 -17.62 -8.53
CA PHE A 108 -8.71 -16.57 -8.96
C PHE A 108 -8.24 -15.71 -7.79
N PHE A 109 -9.15 -15.22 -6.93
CA PHE A 109 -8.77 -14.41 -5.78
C PHE A 109 -7.89 -15.17 -4.79
N LEU A 110 -8.25 -16.42 -4.49
CA LEU A 110 -7.46 -17.26 -3.59
C LEU A 110 -6.05 -17.48 -4.15
N LEU A 111 -5.95 -17.93 -5.40
CA LEU A 111 -4.66 -18.26 -6.01
C LEU A 111 -3.80 -17.01 -6.18
N SER A 112 -4.39 -15.88 -6.58
CA SER A 112 -3.69 -14.59 -6.65
C SER A 112 -3.15 -14.19 -5.28
N TYR A 113 -3.94 -14.32 -4.22
CA TYR A 113 -3.51 -14.00 -2.87
C TYR A 113 -2.38 -14.91 -2.37
N LEU A 114 -2.45 -16.21 -2.66
CA LEU A 114 -1.37 -17.15 -2.37
C LEU A 114 -0.09 -16.81 -3.14
N MET A 115 -0.20 -16.48 -4.42
CA MET A 115 0.94 -16.07 -5.25
C MET A 115 1.58 -14.76 -4.77
N GLU A 116 0.78 -13.77 -4.36
CA GLU A 116 1.28 -12.50 -3.81
C GLU A 116 1.98 -12.64 -2.45
N ASN A 117 1.68 -13.72 -1.74
CA ASN A 117 2.25 -14.03 -0.42
C ASN A 117 3.05 -15.34 -0.46
N ALA A 118 3.59 -15.69 -1.64
CA ALA A 118 4.53 -16.78 -1.77
C ALA A 118 5.64 -16.60 -0.71
N ASP A 119 5.98 -17.68 -0.01
CA ASP A 119 6.94 -17.75 1.11
C ASP A 119 6.48 -17.21 2.47
N LYS A 120 5.18 -16.88 2.64
CA LYS A 120 4.59 -16.55 3.95
C LYS A 120 3.62 -17.63 4.43
N ILE A 121 3.63 -17.90 5.74
CA ILE A 121 2.59 -18.72 6.37
C ILE A 121 1.31 -17.87 6.42
N ILE A 122 0.29 -18.32 5.69
CA ILE A 122 -1.01 -17.66 5.62
C ILE A 122 -1.96 -18.41 6.55
N SER A 123 -2.47 -17.73 7.58
CA SER A 123 -3.53 -18.28 8.42
C SER A 123 -4.88 -18.19 7.71
N LYS A 124 -5.75 -19.18 7.96
CA LYS A 124 -7.13 -19.19 7.45
C LYS A 124 -7.86 -17.90 7.83
N ASP A 125 -7.70 -17.45 9.08
CA ASP A 125 -8.34 -16.24 9.60
C ASP A 125 -7.80 -14.98 8.92
N GLY A 126 -6.51 -14.94 8.57
CA GLY A 126 -5.89 -13.82 7.84
C GLY A 126 -6.45 -13.66 6.43
N TYR A 127 -6.75 -14.78 5.74
CA TYR A 127 -7.43 -14.77 4.44
C TYR A 127 -8.92 -14.42 4.58
N MET A 128 -9.62 -15.04 5.54
CA MET A 128 -11.06 -14.84 5.78
C MET A 128 -11.38 -13.39 6.18
N ASN A 129 -10.55 -12.76 7.01
CA ASN A 129 -10.72 -11.34 7.37
C ASN A 129 -10.57 -10.40 6.18
N LYS A 130 -9.80 -10.79 5.15
CA LYS A 130 -9.59 -9.98 3.95
C LYS A 130 -10.68 -10.18 2.90
N TYR A 131 -11.33 -11.35 2.85
CA TYR A 131 -12.25 -11.72 1.75
C TYR A 131 -13.63 -12.32 2.14
N GLY A 132 -13.99 -12.44 3.43
CA GLY A 132 -15.34 -12.75 3.93
C GLY A 132 -15.65 -14.22 4.26
N GLU A 133 -16.49 -14.46 5.28
CA GLU A 133 -16.57 -15.68 6.12
C GLU A 133 -17.22 -16.97 5.56
N ASN A 134 -17.80 -17.01 4.36
CA ASN A 134 -18.67 -18.15 3.99
C ASN A 134 -18.16 -19.04 2.84
N THR A 135 -17.05 -19.78 3.01
CA THR A 135 -16.76 -20.88 2.05
C THR A 135 -15.88 -21.99 2.63
N VAL A 136 -16.43 -23.21 2.68
CA VAL A 136 -15.68 -24.48 2.74
C VAL A 136 -15.16 -24.77 1.33
N LEU A 137 -13.84 -24.92 1.18
CA LEU A 137 -13.19 -25.26 -0.10
C LEU A 137 -12.91 -26.75 -0.16
N PHE A 138 -13.53 -27.43 -1.13
CA PHE A 138 -13.06 -28.72 -1.62
C PHE A 138 -12.18 -28.46 -2.84
N VAL A 139 -10.89 -28.77 -2.73
CA VAL A 139 -9.96 -28.76 -3.88
C VAL A 139 -9.77 -30.20 -4.32
N THR A 140 -10.44 -30.59 -5.40
CA THR A 140 -10.20 -31.87 -6.07
C THR A 140 -9.18 -31.62 -7.17
N ILE A 141 -7.94 -32.07 -6.96
CA ILE A 141 -6.95 -32.14 -8.04
C ILE A 141 -7.19 -33.48 -8.74
N GLN A 142 -7.85 -33.47 -9.90
CA GLN A 142 -7.83 -34.62 -10.80
C GLN A 142 -6.63 -34.48 -11.75
N SER A 143 -5.82 -35.54 -11.76
CA SER A 143 -4.73 -35.79 -12.72
C SER A 143 -5.26 -36.03 -14.11
#